data_AF-A0A6J3BNB5-F1
#
_entry.id   AF-A0A6J3BNB5-F1
#
_cell.length_a   1.000
_cell.length_b   1.000
_cell.length_c   1.000
_cell.angle_alpha   90.00
_cell.angle_beta   90.00
_cell.angle_gamma   90.00
#
_symmetry.space_group_name_H-M   'P 1'
#
loop_
_entity.id
_entity.type
_entity.pdbx_description
1 polymer ?
#
loop_
_entity_poly.entity_id
_entity_poly.type
_entity_poly.pdbx_seq_one_letter_code
_entity_poly.pdbx_strand_id
1 'polypeptide(L)'
;MAVVIKPCSDFHCNRNRGCSRSTQHGWTVKSTCDCIKTQLSTLAISLTLFNSVRLPREAFRYGAVPYLVVYSFWLLAVSMPTTLLQLAMGQLSQQDPVGVWRAVPILRGIGHLRLLTSYVCCVFNMMYVALSLAFLLWIGKGTFPLKDCTKLHITPHGYENKMSAAECFNSTFLSSFTDNPQYFGLMAVLIFILWFFVPIL
;
A
#
# COMPACT_ATOMS: atom_id res chain seq x y z
N MET A 1 -4.79 -11.84 0.79
CA MET A 1 -4.01 -12.40 -0.32
C MET A 1 -2.82 -13.13 0.27
N ALA A 2 -2.86 -14.46 0.29
CA ALA A 2 -1.72 -15.26 0.74
C ALA A 2 -0.76 -15.41 -0.44
N VAL A 3 0.40 -14.76 -0.39
CA VAL A 3 1.48 -15.06 -1.33
C VAL A 3 2.04 -16.41 -0.89
N VAL A 4 1.74 -17.47 -1.65
CA VAL A 4 2.40 -18.76 -1.46
C VAL A 4 3.84 -18.54 -1.88
N ILE A 5 4.75 -18.50 -0.91
CA ILE A 5 6.18 -18.41 -1.12
C ILE A 5 6.58 -19.83 -1.52
N LYS A 6 6.56 -20.12 -2.82
CA LYS A 6 7.24 -21.33 -3.29
C LYS A 6 8.70 -21.19 -2.90
N PRO A 7 9.27 -22.13 -2.12
CA PRO A 7 10.69 -22.09 -1.84
C PRO A 7 11.42 -22.16 -3.17
N CYS A 8 12.46 -21.33 -3.32
CA CYS A 8 13.39 -21.34 -4.46
C CYS A 8 14.08 -22.73 -4.65
N SER A 9 13.85 -23.70 -3.74
CA SER A 9 14.21 -25.11 -3.90
C SER A 9 12.98 -26.01 -3.81
N ASP A 10 12.75 -26.85 -4.83
CA ASP A 10 11.71 -27.88 -4.80
C ASP A 10 11.99 -28.89 -3.67
N PHE A 11 11.08 -28.93 -2.69
CA PHE A 11 11.03 -30.01 -1.70
C PHE A 11 10.17 -31.13 -2.26
N HIS A 12 10.82 -32.19 -2.73
CA HIS A 12 10.12 -33.38 -3.20
C HIS A 12 9.89 -34.31 -2.00
N CYS A 13 8.69 -34.28 -1.45
CA CYS A 13 8.33 -35.15 -0.33
C CYS A 13 7.77 -36.47 -0.85
N ASN A 14 8.52 -37.55 -0.69
CA ASN A 14 8.08 -38.90 -1.04
C ASN A 14 7.59 -39.64 0.22
N ARG A 15 6.37 -40.19 0.18
CA ARG A 15 5.65 -40.81 1.31
C ARG A 15 6.41 -41.96 2.00
N ASN A 16 7.42 -42.54 1.34
CA ASN A 16 8.21 -43.67 1.87
C ASN A 16 9.68 -43.35 2.20
N ARG A 17 10.22 -42.15 1.93
CA ARG A 17 11.67 -41.86 2.10
C ARG A 17 12.02 -40.53 2.77
N GLY A 18 11.07 -39.90 3.46
CA GLY A 18 11.28 -38.57 4.06
C GLY A 18 11.35 -37.47 3.00
N CYS A 19 11.36 -36.22 3.47
CA CYS A 19 11.48 -35.05 2.60
C CYS A 19 12.96 -34.81 2.29
N SER A 20 13.38 -35.05 1.05
CA SER A 20 14.74 -34.74 0.61
C SER A 20 14.75 -33.42 -0.18
N ARG A 21 15.80 -32.63 0.04
CA ARG A 21 16.08 -31.42 -0.73
C ARG A 21 16.51 -31.89 -2.13
N SER A 22 15.73 -31.59 -3.16
CA SER A 22 16.13 -31.89 -4.53
C SER A 22 17.29 -30.97 -4.91
N THR A 23 18.51 -31.49 -4.87
CA THR A 23 19.69 -30.83 -5.46
C THR A 23 19.66 -31.05 -6.97
N GLN A 24 18.64 -30.58 -7.68
CA GLN A 24 18.69 -30.54 -9.14
C GLN A 24 19.58 -29.37 -9.58
N HIS A 25 20.76 -29.75 -10.01
CA HIS A 25 21.79 -28.95 -10.64
C HIS A 25 21.24 -28.36 -11.95
N GLY A 26 20.76 -27.11 -11.90
CA GLY A 26 20.29 -26.35 -13.07
C GLY A 26 19.32 -25.25 -12.68
N TRP A 27 19.82 -24.03 -12.42
CA TRP A 27 18.97 -22.85 -12.25
C TRP A 27 18.26 -22.55 -13.58
N THR A 28 16.99 -22.91 -13.70
CA THR A 28 16.17 -22.51 -14.85
C THR A 28 15.70 -21.06 -14.66
N VAL A 29 15.83 -20.22 -15.70
CA VAL A 29 15.43 -18.79 -15.69
C VAL A 29 14.00 -18.58 -15.15
N LYS A 30 13.12 -19.56 -15.38
CA LYS A 30 11.73 -19.58 -14.89
C LYS A 30 11.65 -19.61 -13.36
N SER A 31 12.45 -20.45 -12.69
CA SER A 31 12.48 -20.55 -11.22
C SER A 31 13.00 -19.25 -10.57
N THR A 32 14.05 -18.65 -11.14
CA THR A 32 14.58 -17.37 -10.68
C THR A 32 13.55 -16.24 -10.85
N CYS A 33 12.83 -16.21 -11.97
CA CYS A 33 11.78 -15.21 -12.22
C CYS A 33 10.61 -15.34 -11.23
N ASP A 34 10.17 -16.56 -10.94
CA ASP A 34 9.11 -16.82 -9.95
C ASP A 34 9.56 -16.37 -8.54
N CYS A 35 10.81 -16.62 -8.17
CA CYS A 35 11.39 -16.21 -6.90
C CYS A 35 11.47 -14.67 -6.79
N ILE A 36 11.99 -13.99 -7.83
CA ILE A 36 12.01 -12.52 -7.90
C ILE A 36 10.61 -11.93 -7.82
N LYS A 37 9.63 -12.52 -8.52
CA LYS A 37 8.23 -12.07 -8.49
C LYS A 37 7.65 -12.13 -7.08
N THR A 38 7.90 -13.21 -6.33
CA THR A 38 7.40 -13.34 -4.94
C THR A 38 8.04 -12.33 -3.99
N GLN A 39 9.35 -12.09 -4.10
CA GLN A 39 10.06 -11.12 -3.27
C GLN A 39 9.59 -9.69 -3.57
N LEU A 40 9.50 -9.33 -4.86
CA LEU A 40 9.04 -8.02 -5.28
C LEU A 40 7.59 -7.75 -4.82
N SER A 41 6.72 -8.75 -4.94
CA SER A 41 5.32 -8.63 -4.49
C SER A 41 5.23 -8.42 -2.96
N THR A 42 6.05 -9.15 -2.20
CA THR A 42 6.07 -9.03 -0.72
C THR A 42 6.63 -7.68 -0.28
N LEU A 43 7.68 -7.20 -0.94
CA LEU A 43 8.25 -5.87 -0.71
C LEU A 43 7.25 -4.76 -1.06
N ALA A 44 6.54 -4.87 -2.19
CA ALA A 44 5.54 -3.91 -2.60
C ALA A 44 4.38 -3.80 -1.59
N ILE A 45 3.93 -4.91 -1.02
CA ILE A 45 2.89 -4.91 0.02
C ILE A 45 3.44 -4.31 1.33
N SER A 46 4.69 -4.61 1.68
CA SER A 46 5.31 -4.11 2.92
C SER A 46 5.60 -2.61 2.87
N LEU A 47 6.04 -2.12 1.70
CA LEU A 47 6.32 -0.71 1.44
C LEU A 47 5.05 -0.01 0.95
N THR A 48 4.03 0.09 1.80
CA THR A 48 2.83 0.85 1.45
C THR A 48 3.12 2.36 1.52
N LEU A 49 2.58 3.14 0.57
CA LEU A 49 2.67 4.62 0.50
C LEU A 49 2.36 5.34 1.82
N PHE A 50 1.51 4.77 2.67
CA PHE A 50 1.19 5.35 3.97
C PHE A 50 2.39 5.39 4.92
N ASN A 51 3.28 4.40 4.86
CA ASN A 51 4.46 4.36 5.72
C ASN A 51 5.43 5.48 5.32
N SER A 52 5.68 5.65 4.02
CA SER A 52 6.63 6.63 3.50
C SER A 52 6.20 8.08 3.70
N VAL A 53 4.89 8.37 3.75
CA VAL A 53 4.39 9.74 3.99
C VAL A 53 4.22 10.05 5.47
N ARG A 54 3.80 9.08 6.30
CA ARG A 54 3.59 9.32 7.74
C ARG A 54 4.90 9.36 8.51
N LEU A 55 5.84 8.46 8.22
CA LEU A 55 7.10 8.37 8.93
C LEU A 55 7.88 9.70 8.95
N PRO A 56 8.09 10.42 7.83
CA PRO A 56 8.78 11.71 7.88
C PRO A 56 7.98 12.77 8.63
N ARG A 57 6.64 12.80 8.48
CA ARG A 57 5.78 13.77 9.17
C ARG A 57 5.88 13.64 10.69
N GLU A 58 5.79 12.42 11.20
CA GLU A 58 5.90 12.16 12.63
C GLU A 58 7.35 12.32 13.12
N ALA A 59 8.33 11.93 12.31
CA ALA A 59 9.74 12.18 12.62
C ALA A 59 10.02 13.67 12.81
N PHE A 60 9.56 14.56 11.92
CA PHE A 60 9.74 16.00 12.09
C PHE A 60 9.04 16.56 13.32
N ARG A 61 7.91 15.98 13.73
CA ARG A 61 7.16 16.41 14.92
C ARG A 61 7.79 15.97 16.24
N TYR A 62 8.39 14.78 16.27
CA TYR A 62 8.89 14.14 17.50
C TYR A 62 10.43 14.08 17.61
N GLY A 63 11.15 14.89 16.83
CA GLY A 63 12.61 15.06 16.97
C GLY A 63 13.48 14.15 16.09
N ALA A 64 12.90 13.51 15.08
CA ALA A 64 13.50 12.65 14.07
C ALA A 64 14.24 11.41 14.61
N VAL A 65 15.38 11.60 15.25
CA VAL A 65 16.27 10.54 15.74
C VAL A 65 15.65 9.72 16.89
N PRO A 66 15.19 10.31 18.02
CA PRO A 66 14.50 9.58 19.09
C PRO A 66 13.27 8.81 18.59
N TYR A 67 12.46 9.41 17.72
CA TYR A 67 11.31 8.72 17.11
C TYR A 67 11.73 7.50 16.29
N LEU A 68 12.78 7.63 15.47
CA LEU A 68 13.30 6.53 14.65
C LEU A 68 13.84 5.37 15.49
N VAL A 69 14.52 5.67 16.61
CA VAL A 69 15.05 4.64 17.52
C VAL A 69 13.91 3.84 18.15
N VAL A 70 12.89 4.52 18.70
CA VAL A 70 11.73 3.84 19.30
C VAL A 70 10.96 3.05 18.23
N TYR A 71 10.77 3.64 17.05
CA TYR A 71 10.07 2.99 15.94
C TYR A 71 10.80 1.73 15.46
N SER A 72 12.13 1.77 15.32
CA SER A 72 12.91 0.60 14.92
C SER A 72 12.89 -0.52 15.97
N PHE A 73 12.92 -0.17 17.27
CA PHE A 73 12.77 -1.15 18.35
C PHE A 73 11.42 -1.89 18.27
N TRP A 74 10.30 -1.16 18.16
CA TRP A 74 8.98 -1.78 18.05
C TRP A 74 8.79 -2.57 16.75
N LEU A 75 9.40 -2.13 15.65
CA LEU A 75 9.42 -2.90 14.41
C LEU A 75 10.11 -4.25 14.58
N LEU A 76 11.28 -4.28 15.21
CA LEU A 76 12.02 -5.53 15.42
C LEU A 76 11.35 -6.42 16.49
N ALA A 77 10.89 -5.83 17.58
CA ALA A 77 10.32 -6.58 18.71
C ALA A 77 8.93 -7.14 18.42
N VAL A 78 8.09 -6.43 17.67
CA VAL A 78 6.67 -6.82 17.47
C VAL A 78 6.36 -7.06 16.00
N SER A 79 6.74 -6.15 15.10
CA SER A 79 6.36 -6.29 13.69
C SER A 79 7.03 -7.51 13.05
N MET A 80 8.33 -7.69 13.25
CA MET A 80 9.11 -8.79 12.67
C MET A 80 8.60 -10.19 13.08
N PRO A 81 8.41 -10.51 14.38
CA PRO A 81 7.86 -11.82 14.75
C PRO A 81 6.42 -12.01 14.27
N THR A 82 5.60 -10.96 14.28
CA THR A 82 4.20 -11.06 13.84
C THR A 82 4.10 -11.31 12.34
N THR A 83 4.94 -10.67 11.51
CA THR A 83 4.96 -10.89 10.07
C THR A 83 5.50 -12.28 9.73
N LEU A 84 6.55 -12.75 10.40
CA LEU A 84 7.05 -14.11 10.23
C LEU A 84 6.00 -15.16 10.60
N LEU A 85 5.28 -14.97 11.71
CA LEU A 85 4.18 -15.85 12.11
C LEU A 85 3.08 -15.87 11.04
N GLN A 86 2.67 -14.71 10.55
CA GLN A 86 1.63 -14.59 9.52
C GLN A 86 2.03 -15.27 8.21
N LEU A 87 3.31 -15.16 7.81
CA LEU A 87 3.85 -15.84 6.63
C LEU A 87 3.91 -17.35 6.82
N ALA A 88 4.42 -17.81 7.97
CA ALA A 88 4.49 -19.24 8.31
C ALA A 88 3.09 -19.88 8.32
N MET A 89 2.11 -19.24 8.97
CA MET A 89 0.72 -19.68 8.97
C MET A 89 0.14 -19.76 7.54
N GLY A 90 0.45 -18.80 6.68
CA GLY A 90 0.02 -18.81 5.27
C GLY A 90 0.63 -19.96 4.47
N GLN A 91 1.92 -20.24 4.65
CA GLN A 91 2.59 -21.35 3.95
C GLN A 91 2.12 -22.72 4.44
N LEU A 92 1.92 -22.89 5.75
CA LEU A 92 1.54 -24.17 6.36
C LEU A 92 0.09 -24.54 6.09
N SER A 93 -0.81 -23.57 6.10
CA SER A 93 -2.24 -23.83 5.92
C SER A 93 -2.65 -23.98 4.46
N GLN A 94 -1.93 -23.34 3.53
CA GLN A 94 -2.30 -23.23 2.10
C GLN A 94 -3.78 -22.85 1.89
N GLN A 95 -4.35 -22.12 2.85
CA GLN A 95 -5.76 -21.75 2.87
C GLN A 95 -5.91 -20.23 2.95
N ASP A 96 -7.08 -19.76 2.54
CA ASP A 96 -7.46 -18.35 2.69
C ASP A 96 -7.43 -17.89 4.14
N PRO A 97 -7.25 -16.58 4.40
CA PRO A 97 -7.14 -16.02 5.74
C PRO A 97 -8.33 -16.34 6.66
N VAL A 98 -9.49 -16.75 6.13
CA VAL A 98 -10.62 -17.27 6.94
C VAL A 98 -10.47 -18.76 7.23
N GLY A 99 -9.97 -19.54 6.27
CA GLY A 99 -9.75 -20.98 6.39
C GLY A 99 -8.72 -21.33 7.47
N VAL A 100 -7.65 -20.54 7.58
CA VAL A 100 -6.59 -20.76 8.60
C VAL A 100 -7.14 -20.80 10.03
N TRP A 101 -8.08 -19.91 10.35
CA TRP A 101 -8.66 -19.83 11.70
C TRP A 101 -9.73 -20.90 11.98
N ARG A 102 -10.04 -21.78 11.02
CA ARG A 102 -10.91 -22.94 11.26
C ARG A 102 -10.26 -23.97 12.19
N ALA A 103 -8.92 -23.96 12.30
CA ALA A 103 -8.18 -24.80 13.24
C ALA A 103 -8.40 -24.39 14.72
N VAL A 104 -8.68 -23.12 15.00
CA VAL A 104 -8.94 -22.59 16.35
C VAL A 104 -10.29 -21.87 16.37
N PRO A 105 -11.41 -22.57 16.67
CA PRO A 105 -12.76 -22.05 16.49
C PRO A 105 -13.07 -20.81 17.35
N ILE A 106 -12.38 -20.63 18.48
CA ILE A 106 -12.50 -19.46 19.36
C ILE A 106 -12.07 -18.16 18.64
N LEU A 107 -11.14 -18.25 17.68
CA LEU A 107 -10.56 -17.10 16.99
C LEU A 107 -11.09 -16.91 15.56
N ARG A 108 -12.19 -17.58 15.20
CA ARG A 108 -12.78 -17.54 13.85
C ARG A 108 -13.16 -16.13 13.38
N GLY A 109 -13.46 -15.22 14.32
CA GLY A 109 -13.75 -13.81 14.03
C GLY A 109 -12.56 -13.04 13.44
N ILE A 110 -11.31 -13.44 13.74
CA ILE A 110 -10.11 -12.77 13.24
C ILE A 110 -10.01 -12.90 11.71
N GLY A 111 -10.37 -14.05 11.16
CA GLY A 111 -10.37 -14.27 9.71
C GLY A 111 -11.30 -13.31 8.98
N HIS A 112 -12.53 -13.13 9.49
CA HIS A 112 -13.49 -12.19 8.94
C HIS A 112 -13.07 -10.73 9.13
N LEU A 113 -12.51 -10.38 10.29
CA LEU A 113 -11.97 -9.04 10.54
C LEU A 113 -10.85 -8.71 9.53
N ARG A 114 -9.95 -9.65 9.24
CA ARG A 114 -8.88 -9.43 8.25
C ARG A 114 -9.44 -9.17 6.84
N LEU A 115 -10.51 -9.86 6.45
CA LEU A 115 -11.20 -9.58 5.18
C LEU A 115 -11.81 -8.18 5.18
N LEU A 116 -12.53 -7.81 6.24
CA LEU A 116 -13.17 -6.49 6.37
C LEU A 116 -12.13 -5.36 6.32
N THR A 117 -11.05 -5.47 7.10
CA THR A 117 -9.97 -4.47 7.08
C THR A 117 -9.34 -4.36 5.70
N SER A 118 -9.09 -5.49 5.02
CA SER A 118 -8.55 -5.47 3.66
C SER A 118 -9.50 -4.79 2.67
N TYR A 119 -10.80 -4.99 2.80
CA TYR A 119 -11.81 -4.35 1.95
C TYR A 119 -11.83 -2.83 2.14
N VAL A 120 -11.89 -2.38 3.39
CA VAL A 120 -11.85 -0.94 3.73
C VAL A 120 -10.56 -0.30 3.24
N CYS A 121 -9.41 -0.95 3.46
CA CYS A 121 -8.12 -0.49 2.92
C CYS A 121 -8.13 -0.39 1.39
N CYS A 122 -8.75 -1.34 0.67
CA CYS A 122 -8.85 -1.30 -0.78
C CYS A 122 -9.62 -0.04 -1.25
N VAL A 123 -10.78 0.23 -0.64
CA VAL A 123 -11.61 1.41 -0.98
C VAL A 123 -10.82 2.71 -0.77
N PHE A 124 -10.15 2.87 0.37
CA PHE A 124 -9.33 4.06 0.63
C PHE A 124 -8.14 4.17 -0.33
N ASN A 125 -7.44 3.07 -0.62
CA ASN A 125 -6.32 3.09 -1.57
C ASN A 125 -6.77 3.49 -2.98
N MET A 126 -7.92 3.02 -3.46
CA MET A 126 -8.45 3.41 -4.77
C MET A 126 -8.71 4.91 -4.86
N MET A 127 -9.19 5.54 -3.78
CA MET A 127 -9.35 7.00 -3.72
C MET A 127 -8.01 7.73 -3.87
N TYR A 128 -6.96 7.29 -3.16
CA TYR A 128 -5.62 7.90 -3.28
C TYR A 128 -4.98 7.68 -4.66
N VAL A 129 -5.19 6.52 -5.26
CA VAL A 129 -4.71 6.22 -6.62
C VAL A 129 -5.43 7.09 -7.66
N ALA A 130 -6.75 7.25 -7.55
CA ALA A 130 -7.53 8.13 -8.41
C ALA A 130 -7.04 9.59 -8.32
N LEU A 131 -6.82 10.08 -7.09
CA LEU A 131 -6.26 11.42 -6.86
C LEU A 131 -4.88 11.57 -7.53
N SER A 132 -4.00 10.59 -7.35
CA SER A 132 -2.66 10.59 -7.94
C SER A 132 -2.70 10.57 -9.48
N LEU A 133 -3.61 9.79 -10.06
CA LEU A 133 -3.81 9.72 -11.50
C LEU A 133 -4.34 11.06 -12.05
N ALA A 134 -5.27 11.70 -11.34
CA ALA A 134 -5.74 13.04 -11.70
C ALA A 134 -4.56 14.02 -11.73
N PHE A 135 -3.70 14.04 -10.70
CA PHE A 135 -2.50 14.87 -10.70
C PHE A 135 -1.57 14.60 -11.88
N LEU A 136 -1.34 13.34 -12.24
CA LEU A 136 -0.53 12.97 -13.41
C LEU A 136 -1.13 13.50 -14.71
N LEU A 137 -2.45 13.42 -14.88
CA LEU A 137 -3.13 13.97 -16.06
C LEU A 137 -3.03 15.50 -16.15
N TRP A 138 -3.11 16.19 -15.02
CA TRP A 138 -2.92 17.65 -14.96
C TRP A 138 -1.48 18.05 -15.28
N ILE A 139 -0.50 17.37 -14.69
CA ILE A 139 0.92 17.60 -14.99
C ILE A 139 1.22 17.32 -16.47
N GLY A 140 0.64 16.26 -17.05
CA GLY A 140 0.78 15.91 -18.46
C GLY A 140 0.20 16.95 -19.43
N LYS A 141 -0.78 17.75 -18.99
CA LYS A 141 -1.30 18.90 -19.77
C LYS A 141 -0.37 20.12 -19.76
N GLY A 142 0.75 20.08 -19.04
CA GLY A 142 1.80 21.11 -19.07
C GLY A 142 1.68 22.19 -17.99
N THR A 143 0.57 22.25 -17.26
CA THR A 143 0.38 23.18 -16.14
C THR A 143 0.34 22.43 -14.81
N PHE A 144 1.24 22.79 -13.90
CA PHE A 144 1.20 22.26 -12.53
C PHE A 144 0.02 22.91 -11.81
N PRO A 145 -0.92 22.15 -11.24
CA PRO A 145 -2.20 22.68 -10.79
C PRO A 145 -2.10 23.68 -9.63
N LEU A 146 -0.98 23.73 -8.89
CA LEU A 146 -0.79 24.74 -7.84
C LEU A 146 0.03 25.97 -8.28
N LYS A 147 0.48 26.06 -9.55
CA LYS A 147 1.23 27.24 -10.04
C LYS A 147 0.37 28.51 -10.01
N ASP A 148 -0.92 28.38 -10.30
CA ASP A 148 -1.85 29.51 -10.34
C ASP A 148 -2.15 30.06 -8.94
N CYS A 149 -1.94 29.26 -7.89
CA CYS A 149 -2.15 29.65 -6.50
C CYS A 149 -1.00 30.46 -5.89
N THR A 150 0.20 30.41 -6.48
CA THR A 150 1.38 31.15 -6.00
C THR A 150 1.53 32.53 -6.65
N LYS A 151 0.49 33.04 -7.30
CA LYS A 151 0.54 34.34 -7.96
C LYS A 151 0.52 35.46 -6.89
N LEU A 152 1.68 36.05 -6.64
CA LEU A 152 1.84 37.20 -5.75
C LEU A 152 0.99 38.35 -6.25
N HIS A 153 0.15 38.91 -5.38
CA HIS A 153 -0.60 40.12 -5.67
C HIS A 153 0.02 41.29 -4.92
N ILE A 154 0.17 42.42 -5.60
CA ILE A 154 0.71 43.63 -5.00
C ILE A 154 -0.44 44.34 -4.30
N THR A 155 -0.43 44.37 -2.98
CA THR A 155 -1.36 45.16 -2.16
C THR A 155 -0.65 46.46 -1.73
N PRO A 156 -1.38 47.53 -1.39
CA PRO A 156 -0.77 48.79 -0.93
C PRO A 156 0.08 48.64 0.36
N HIS A 157 0.03 47.49 1.03
CA HIS A 157 0.80 47.16 2.22
C HIS A 157 1.96 46.18 1.97
N GLY A 158 2.20 45.72 0.73
CA GLY A 158 3.34 44.87 0.37
C GLY A 158 3.01 43.75 -0.61
N TYR A 159 3.84 42.70 -0.58
CA TYR A 159 3.62 41.47 -1.35
C TYR A 159 2.84 40.47 -0.50
N GLU A 160 1.59 40.18 -0.88
CA GLU A 160 0.78 39.18 -0.19
C GLU A 160 0.44 38.02 -1.14
N ASN A 161 0.64 36.80 -0.65
CA ASN A 161 0.10 35.62 -1.33
C ASN A 161 -1.41 35.60 -1.15
N LYS A 162 -2.17 35.56 -2.25
CA LYS A 162 -3.64 35.48 -2.21
C LYS A 162 -4.15 34.27 -1.43
N MET A 163 -3.35 33.20 -1.35
CA MET A 163 -3.72 31.92 -0.74
C MET A 163 -2.45 31.13 -0.34
N SER A 164 -2.42 30.51 0.84
CA SER A 164 -1.37 29.54 1.19
C SER A 164 -1.44 28.31 0.27
N ALA A 165 -0.30 27.67 -0.03
CA ALA A 165 -0.27 26.47 -0.87
C ALA A 165 -1.14 25.33 -0.29
N ALA A 166 -1.22 25.22 1.04
CA ALA A 166 -2.08 24.24 1.72
C ALA A 166 -3.57 24.57 1.56
N GLU A 167 -3.92 25.85 1.62
CA GLU A 167 -5.30 26.35 1.49
C GLU A 167 -5.80 26.21 0.04
N CYS A 168 -4.91 26.47 -0.94
CA CYS A 168 -5.17 26.19 -2.36
C CYS A 168 -5.39 24.70 -2.63
N PHE A 169 -4.55 23.83 -2.07
CA PHE A 169 -4.71 22.38 -2.20
C PHE A 169 -6.06 21.92 -1.64
N ASN A 170 -6.43 22.43 -0.46
CA ASN A 170 -7.69 22.09 0.19
C ASN A 170 -8.90 22.56 -0.63
N SER A 171 -8.86 23.78 -1.16
CA SER A 171 -9.95 24.37 -1.94
C SER A 171 -10.08 23.83 -3.38
N THR A 172 -9.05 23.19 -3.93
CA THR A 172 -9.08 22.67 -5.31
C THR A 172 -9.33 21.16 -5.36
N PHE A 173 -8.67 20.39 -4.49
CA PHE A 173 -8.67 18.92 -4.57
C PHE A 173 -9.39 18.24 -3.40
N LEU A 174 -9.52 18.92 -2.26
CA LEU A 174 -10.26 18.43 -1.09
C LEU A 174 -11.53 19.27 -0.83
N SER A 175 -11.97 20.07 -1.82
CA SER A 175 -13.15 20.92 -1.66
C SER A 175 -14.38 20.08 -1.36
N SER A 176 -15.26 20.60 -0.51
CA SER A 176 -16.52 19.94 -0.21
C SER A 176 -17.37 19.77 -1.48
N PHE A 177 -18.20 18.73 -1.47
CA PHE A 177 -19.08 18.35 -2.59
C PHE A 177 -19.95 19.49 -3.13
N THR A 178 -20.28 20.48 -2.28
CA THR A 178 -21.20 21.58 -2.60
C THR A 178 -20.59 22.66 -3.50
N ASP A 179 -19.27 22.87 -3.44
CA ASP A 179 -18.66 24.04 -4.10
C ASP A 179 -18.25 23.78 -5.55
N ASN A 180 -17.88 22.53 -5.89
CA ASN A 180 -17.33 22.16 -7.20
C ASN A 180 -17.78 20.76 -7.68
N PRO A 181 -19.03 20.58 -8.15
CA PRO A 181 -19.57 19.26 -8.51
C PRO A 181 -18.86 18.62 -9.72
N GLN A 182 -18.21 19.42 -10.57
CA GLN A 182 -17.53 18.94 -11.78
C GLN A 182 -16.29 18.09 -11.46
N TYR A 183 -15.49 18.50 -10.47
CA TYR A 183 -14.31 17.75 -10.04
C TYR A 183 -14.67 16.44 -9.36
N PHE A 184 -15.76 16.45 -8.59
CA PHE A 184 -16.30 15.24 -7.99
C PHE A 184 -16.72 14.22 -9.06
N GLY A 185 -17.41 14.68 -10.12
CA GLY A 185 -17.77 13.83 -11.26
C GLY A 185 -16.55 13.20 -11.94
N LEU A 186 -15.49 13.98 -12.18
CA LEU A 186 -14.25 13.47 -12.75
C LEU A 186 -13.59 12.40 -11.86
N MET A 187 -13.50 12.66 -10.54
CA MET A 187 -12.92 11.72 -9.58
C MET A 187 -13.75 10.43 -9.48
N ALA A 188 -15.08 10.53 -9.48
CA ALA A 188 -15.97 9.38 -9.44
C ALA A 188 -15.81 8.49 -10.68
N VAL A 189 -15.70 9.08 -11.88
CA VAL A 189 -15.44 8.34 -13.12
C VAL A 189 -14.07 7.64 -13.06
N LEU A 190 -13.02 8.32 -12.59
CA LEU A 190 -11.70 7.69 -12.43
C LEU A 190 -11.71 6.53 -11.45
N ILE A 191 -12.42 6.66 -10.33
CA ILE A 191 -12.57 5.59 -9.34
C ILE A 191 -13.32 4.40 -9.96
N PHE A 192 -14.40 4.63 -10.71
CA PHE A 192 -15.16 3.57 -11.36
C PHE A 192 -14.32 2.82 -12.40
N ILE A 193 -13.55 3.54 -13.20
CA ILE A 193 -12.60 2.97 -14.15
C ILE A 193 -11.57 2.10 -13.41
N LEU A 194 -10.93 2.63 -12.36
CA LEU A 194 -9.96 1.87 -11.57
C LEU A 194 -10.58 0.61 -10.96
N TRP A 195 -11.80 0.69 -10.45
CA TRP A 195 -12.51 -0.46 -9.88
C TRP A 195 -12.79 -1.56 -10.90
N PHE A 196 -13.01 -1.22 -12.17
CA PHE A 196 -13.26 -2.19 -13.22
C PHE A 196 -11.97 -2.78 -13.78
N PHE A 197 -10.97 -1.95 -14.06
CA PHE A 197 -9.74 -2.39 -14.73
C PHE A 197 -8.73 -3.04 -13.79
N VAL A 198 -8.64 -2.63 -12.52
CA VAL A 198 -7.66 -3.19 -11.56
C VAL A 198 -7.90 -4.68 -11.28
N PRO A 199 -9.14 -5.19 -11.14
CA PRO A 199 -9.38 -6.63 -10.98
C PRO A 199 -9.11 -7.46 -12.23
N ILE A 200 -9.07 -6.84 -13.41
CA ILE A 200 -8.87 -7.53 -14.70
C ILE A 200 -7.37 -7.67 -15.03
N LEU A 201 -6.53 -6.76 -14.53
CA LEU A 201 -5.08 -6.69 -14.76
C LEU A 201 -4.30 -7.65 -13.85
#